data_AF-A0A355CJY8-F1
#
_entry.id   AF-A0A355CJY8-F1
#
_cell.length_a   1.000
_cell.length_b   1.000
_cell.length_c   1.000
_cell.angle_alpha   90.00
_cell.angle_beta   90.00
_cell.angle_gamma   90.00
#
_symmetry.space_group_name_H-M   'P 1'
#
loop_
_entity.id
_entity.type
_entity.pdbx_description
1 polymer ?
#
loop_
_entity_poly.entity_id
_entity_poly.type
_entity_poly.pdbx_seq_one_letter_code
_entity_poly.pdbx_strand_id
1 'polypeptide(L)'
;MKKLKQGLSFLFVTLSVAIFTLLSWVLESGELRLSAVEPSLLPSQESVSVQRVAQESAPQQVRAQDAWKFVYEQLPDLPIANNYISQETGKVDPNNTLVGRLIRYHVFVKGRPPNYRFDWKLSLADYLGATPDYLVESVYPGKDVLRENPMEGDRAAIQSLNRTQRDALVQALVDVFSGNSGRSRAPTTGEKPEGRSNSPTIPQPQPGDAKLLAP
;
A
#
# COMPACT_ATOMS: atom_id res chain seq x y z
N MET A 1 12.83 1.22 55.82
CA MET A 1 13.31 1.80 54.54
C MET A 1 12.26 1.84 53.40
N LYS A 2 11.02 1.36 53.58
CA LYS A 2 9.97 1.38 52.51
C LYS A 2 9.08 2.63 52.49
N LYS A 3 9.07 3.46 53.53
CA LYS A 3 8.19 4.65 53.62
C LYS A 3 8.78 5.93 53.01
N LEU A 4 10.07 5.93 52.64
CA LEU A 4 10.76 7.12 52.08
C LEU A 4 10.66 7.20 50.54
N LYS A 5 10.40 6.07 49.85
CA LYS A 5 10.28 6.05 48.38
C LYS A 5 8.89 6.42 47.86
N GLN A 6 7.85 6.40 48.70
CA GLN A 6 6.49 6.79 48.30
C GLN A 6 6.24 8.31 48.34
N GLY A 7 6.97 9.07 49.16
CA GLY A 7 6.85 10.53 49.21
C GLY A 7 7.51 11.25 48.03
N LEU A 8 8.54 10.66 47.43
CA LEU A 8 9.30 11.29 46.34
C LEU A 8 8.60 11.16 44.97
N SER A 9 7.69 10.19 44.81
CA SER A 9 6.99 9.95 43.53
C SER A 9 5.79 10.88 43.32
N PHE A 10 5.19 11.44 44.37
CA PHE A 10 4.06 12.37 44.23
C PHE A 10 4.49 13.81 43.89
N LEU A 11 5.74 14.18 44.14
CA LEU A 11 6.25 15.54 43.90
C LEU A 11 6.62 15.80 42.43
N PHE A 12 6.92 14.75 41.65
CA PHE A 12 7.25 14.86 40.21
C PHE A 12 6.01 14.88 39.29
N VAL A 13 4.90 14.27 39.73
CA VAL A 13 3.66 14.21 38.94
C VAL A 13 2.90 15.54 38.99
N THR A 14 2.98 16.30 40.09
CA THR A 14 2.33 17.61 40.19
C THR A 14 3.11 18.72 39.48
N LEU A 15 4.43 18.63 39.38
CA LEU A 15 5.26 19.63 38.69
C LEU A 15 5.15 19.57 37.16
N SER A 16 4.82 18.40 36.59
CA SER A 16 4.75 18.22 35.13
C SER A 16 3.42 18.69 34.52
N VAL A 17 2.33 18.72 35.29
CA VAL A 17 1.02 19.19 34.82
C VAL A 17 0.93 20.72 34.76
N ALA A 18 1.72 21.45 35.58
CA ALA A 18 1.73 22.91 35.60
C ALA A 18 2.59 23.57 34.50
N ILE A 19 3.52 22.83 33.88
CA ILE A 19 4.40 23.36 32.81
C ILE A 19 3.73 23.29 31.44
N PHE A 20 2.79 22.35 31.23
CA PHE A 20 2.12 22.20 29.93
C PHE A 20 0.98 23.20 29.67
N THR A 21 0.50 23.92 30.70
CA THR A 21 -0.57 24.92 30.55
C THR A 21 -0.08 26.35 30.32
N LEU A 22 1.23 26.60 30.34
CA LEU A 22 1.82 27.93 30.16
C LEU A 22 2.52 28.15 28.80
N LEU A 23 2.66 27.10 27.96
CA LEU A 23 3.32 27.20 26.66
C LEU A 23 2.39 27.06 25.43
N SER A 24 1.08 27.02 25.63
CA SER A 24 0.09 26.96 24.53
C SER A 24 -0.67 28.29 24.31
N TRP A 25 -0.11 29.42 24.75
CA TRP A 25 -0.75 30.75 24.65
C TRP A 25 0.20 31.84 24.10
N VAL A 26 1.21 31.47 23.30
CA VAL A 26 2.18 32.41 22.69
C VAL A 26 2.50 32.01 21.24
N LEU A 27 1.49 31.64 20.46
CA LEU A 27 1.63 31.61 18.99
C LEU A 27 0.36 32.02 18.25
N GLU A 28 -0.52 32.76 18.93
CA GLU A 28 -1.78 33.30 18.41
C GLU A 28 -1.73 34.84 18.47
N SER A 29 -0.73 35.45 17.83
CA SER A 29 -0.60 36.91 17.71
C SER A 29 0.27 37.28 16.51
N GLY A 30 -0.14 36.83 15.33
CA GLY A 30 0.47 37.20 14.05
C GLY A 30 -0.37 38.24 13.29
N GLU A 31 -0.86 39.28 13.97
CA GLU A 31 -1.51 40.43 13.31
C GLU A 31 -0.47 41.53 13.09
N LEU A 32 0.11 41.59 11.90
CA LEU A 32 0.79 42.78 11.39
C LEU A 32 -0.02 43.34 10.22
N ARG A 33 -1.05 44.10 10.56
CA ARG A 33 -1.65 45.07 9.64
C ARG A 33 -0.92 46.39 9.76
N LEU A 34 -0.21 46.77 8.70
CA LEU A 34 0.10 48.16 8.40
C LEU A 34 -0.49 48.50 7.03
N SER A 35 -1.60 49.24 7.06
CA SER A 35 -2.10 50.13 6.00
C SER A 35 -0.98 51.05 5.50
N ALA A 36 -0.95 51.64 4.31
CA ALA A 36 -1.78 51.72 3.11
C ALA A 36 -0.92 52.45 2.06
N VAL A 37 -1.30 52.43 0.78
CA VAL A 37 -1.44 53.61 -0.10
C VAL A 37 -1.94 53.14 -1.48
N GLU A 38 -2.71 54.03 -2.09
CA GLU A 38 -3.79 53.85 -3.05
C GLU A 38 -3.30 53.99 -4.53
N PRO A 39 -4.14 54.30 -5.54
CA PRO A 39 -4.60 53.40 -6.58
C PRO A 39 -4.07 53.73 -8.00
N SER A 40 -4.67 53.06 -8.97
CA SER A 40 -4.75 53.37 -10.41
C SER A 40 -3.54 53.01 -11.28
N LEU A 41 -3.75 52.01 -12.14
CA LEU A 41 -4.08 52.20 -13.57
C LEU A 41 -4.38 50.83 -14.20
N LEU A 42 -5.59 50.67 -14.75
CA LEU A 42 -5.92 49.56 -15.64
C LEU A 42 -5.10 49.70 -16.93
N PRO A 43 -4.77 48.56 -17.56
CA PRO A 43 -5.21 48.43 -18.95
C PRO A 43 -5.94 47.10 -19.19
N SER A 44 -7.11 47.27 -19.80
CA SER A 44 -7.69 46.45 -20.87
C SER A 44 -7.90 44.96 -20.62
N GLN A 45 -9.18 44.63 -20.46
CA GLN A 45 -9.71 43.28 -20.65
C GLN A 45 -9.49 42.83 -22.11
N GLU A 46 -8.51 41.96 -22.33
CA GLU A 46 -8.60 41.00 -23.44
C GLU A 46 -9.28 39.74 -22.91
N SER A 47 -10.44 39.47 -23.47
CA SER A 47 -11.25 38.27 -23.28
C SER A 47 -10.52 37.09 -23.91
N VAL A 48 -9.56 36.52 -23.19
CA VAL A 48 -9.06 35.17 -23.50
C VAL A 48 -10.17 34.20 -23.09
N SER A 49 -10.93 33.72 -24.06
CA SER A 49 -11.81 32.56 -23.89
C SER A 49 -10.95 31.37 -23.48
N VAL A 50 -10.86 31.14 -22.17
CA VAL A 50 -10.21 29.97 -21.58
C VAL A 50 -11.09 28.77 -21.93
N GLN A 51 -10.72 28.07 -23.01
CA GLN A 51 -11.25 26.76 -23.33
C GLN A 51 -10.92 25.86 -22.13
N ARG A 52 -11.93 25.59 -21.30
CA ARG A 52 -11.79 24.72 -20.13
C ARG A 52 -11.63 23.30 -20.67
N VAL A 53 -10.39 22.88 -20.93
CA VAL A 53 -10.05 21.49 -21.21
C VAL A 53 -10.63 20.68 -20.06
N ALA A 54 -11.56 19.79 -20.37
CA ALA A 54 -12.11 18.87 -19.39
C ALA A 54 -10.93 18.15 -18.75
N GLN A 55 -10.68 18.45 -17.48
CA GLN A 55 -9.64 17.79 -16.72
C GLN A 55 -10.08 16.34 -16.55
N GLU A 56 -9.57 15.46 -17.41
CA GLU A 56 -9.71 14.03 -17.23
C GLU A 56 -9.29 13.71 -15.80
N SER A 57 -10.23 13.12 -15.05
CA SER A 57 -9.97 12.72 -13.67
C SER A 57 -8.81 11.76 -13.70
N ALA A 58 -7.66 12.17 -13.13
CA ALA A 58 -6.51 11.30 -13.01
C ALA A 58 -6.97 9.99 -12.35
N PRO A 59 -6.54 8.81 -12.84
CA PRO A 59 -6.96 7.54 -12.27
C PRO A 59 -6.68 7.56 -10.77
N GLN A 60 -7.75 7.36 -9.99
CA GLN A 60 -7.69 7.45 -8.54
C GLN A 60 -6.77 6.34 -8.02
N GLN A 61 -5.56 6.70 -7.59
CA GLN A 61 -4.56 5.74 -7.14
C GLN A 61 -5.07 5.01 -5.89
N VAL A 62 -5.18 3.69 -5.98
CA VAL A 62 -5.65 2.87 -4.85
C VAL A 62 -4.66 2.98 -3.70
N ARG A 63 -5.16 3.37 -2.52
CA ARG A 63 -4.34 3.45 -1.30
C ARG A 63 -4.00 2.06 -0.80
N ALA A 64 -2.74 1.82 -0.45
CA ALA A 64 -2.28 0.52 0.05
C ALA A 64 -3.07 0.01 1.27
N GLN A 65 -3.57 0.93 2.11
CA GLN A 65 -4.37 0.61 3.30
C GLN A 65 -5.75 0.04 2.97
N ASP A 66 -6.30 0.35 1.79
CA ASP A 66 -7.64 -0.06 1.35
C ASP A 66 -7.61 -1.10 0.22
N ALA A 67 -6.46 -1.27 -0.44
CA ALA A 67 -6.27 -2.15 -1.58
C ALA A 67 -6.71 -3.60 -1.35
N TRP A 68 -6.61 -4.10 -0.11
CA TRP A 68 -6.97 -5.46 0.24
C TRP A 68 -8.45 -5.78 -0.04
N LYS A 69 -9.36 -4.79 0.03
CA LYS A 69 -10.79 -4.97 -0.23
C LYS A 69 -11.02 -5.47 -1.65
N PHE A 70 -10.39 -4.79 -2.62
CA PHE A 70 -10.47 -5.14 -4.05
C PHE A 70 -9.84 -6.51 -4.36
N VAL A 71 -8.84 -6.94 -3.58
CA VAL A 71 -8.26 -8.28 -3.74
C VAL A 71 -9.25 -9.36 -3.30
N TYR A 72 -9.94 -9.20 -2.16
CA TYR A 72 -10.96 -10.17 -1.74
C TYR A 72 -12.23 -10.13 -2.60
N GLU A 73 -12.54 -9.00 -3.25
CA GLU A 73 -13.59 -8.96 -4.28
C GLU A 73 -13.24 -9.87 -5.46
N GLN A 74 -11.96 -9.95 -5.85
CA GLN A 74 -11.49 -10.82 -6.93
C GLN A 74 -11.27 -12.27 -6.49
N LEU A 75 -10.95 -12.48 -5.21
CA LEU A 75 -10.60 -13.78 -4.63
C LEU A 75 -11.40 -14.02 -3.33
N PRO A 76 -12.72 -14.25 -3.42
CA PRO A 76 -13.60 -14.37 -2.24
C PRO A 76 -13.28 -15.59 -1.38
N ASP A 77 -12.69 -16.64 -1.95
CA ASP A 77 -12.34 -17.87 -1.24
C ASP A 77 -10.97 -17.80 -0.53
N LEU A 78 -10.24 -16.68 -0.65
CA LEU A 78 -8.93 -16.51 -0.03
C LEU A 78 -9.08 -16.37 1.50
N PRO A 79 -8.24 -17.03 2.32
CA PRO A 79 -8.30 -16.91 3.78
C PRO A 79 -8.14 -15.45 4.24
N ILE A 80 -9.08 -14.96 5.05
CA ILE A 80 -9.06 -13.56 5.51
C ILE A 80 -8.12 -13.31 6.69
N ALA A 81 -7.91 -14.30 7.57
CA ALA A 81 -7.07 -14.26 8.78
C ALA A 81 -7.15 -12.93 9.58
N ASN A 82 -8.35 -12.53 10.00
CA ASN A 82 -8.61 -11.25 10.68
C ASN A 82 -9.18 -11.40 12.11
N ASN A 83 -8.94 -12.55 12.76
CA ASN A 83 -9.38 -12.83 14.12
C ASN A 83 -8.43 -12.28 15.21
N TYR A 84 -7.51 -11.38 14.84
CA TYR A 84 -6.52 -10.82 15.77
C TYR A 84 -7.09 -9.69 16.62
N ILE A 85 -6.68 -9.67 17.89
CA ILE A 85 -7.13 -8.67 18.86
C ILE A 85 -6.21 -7.44 18.81
N SER A 86 -6.80 -6.27 18.59
CA SER A 86 -6.11 -4.97 18.67
C SER A 86 -5.59 -4.70 20.09
N GLN A 87 -4.35 -4.20 20.19
CA GLN A 87 -3.78 -3.75 21.46
C GLN A 87 -4.53 -2.54 22.01
N GLU A 88 -4.92 -1.61 21.14
CA GLU A 88 -5.59 -0.36 21.50
C GLU A 88 -7.03 -0.60 22.00
N THR A 89 -7.85 -1.30 21.21
CA THR A 89 -9.29 -1.43 21.51
C THR A 89 -9.63 -2.67 22.33
N GLY A 90 -8.72 -3.65 22.40
CA GLY A 90 -8.97 -4.95 23.02
C GLY A 90 -10.03 -5.79 22.32
N LYS A 91 -10.47 -5.40 21.11
CA LYS A 91 -11.45 -6.11 20.27
C LYS A 91 -10.76 -6.67 19.03
N VAL A 92 -11.43 -7.60 18.35
CA VAL A 92 -11.00 -8.08 17.04
C VAL A 92 -10.92 -6.89 16.06
N ASP A 93 -9.83 -6.78 15.31
CA ASP A 93 -9.66 -5.78 14.25
C ASP A 93 -10.02 -6.37 12.89
N PRO A 94 -11.25 -6.13 12.37
CA PRO A 94 -11.70 -6.75 11.13
C PRO A 94 -10.93 -6.28 9.89
N ASN A 95 -10.25 -5.12 9.98
CA ASN A 95 -9.48 -4.54 8.88
C ASN A 95 -8.04 -5.06 8.84
N ASN A 96 -7.61 -5.81 9.85
CA ASN A 96 -6.30 -6.45 9.89
C ASN A 96 -6.38 -7.84 9.26
N THR A 97 -6.42 -7.86 7.93
CA THR A 97 -6.54 -9.10 7.13
C THR A 97 -5.18 -9.62 6.65
N LEU A 98 -5.12 -10.89 6.24
CA LEU A 98 -3.95 -11.53 5.61
C LEU A 98 -3.40 -10.68 4.47
N VAL A 99 -4.25 -10.38 3.47
CA VAL A 99 -3.86 -9.55 2.32
C VAL A 99 -3.45 -8.14 2.74
N GLY A 100 -4.14 -7.53 3.72
CA GLY A 100 -3.76 -6.21 4.22
C GLY A 100 -2.35 -6.20 4.82
N ARG A 101 -1.98 -7.23 5.58
CA ARG A 101 -0.62 -7.39 6.11
C ARG A 101 0.40 -7.74 5.04
N LEU A 102 0.06 -8.60 4.07
CA LEU A 102 0.92 -8.89 2.91
C LEU A 102 1.24 -7.63 2.10
N ILE A 103 0.25 -6.79 1.83
CA ILE A 103 0.44 -5.52 1.12
C ILE A 103 1.34 -4.58 1.91
N ARG A 104 1.11 -4.42 3.22
CA ARG A 104 1.96 -3.58 4.07
C ARG A 104 3.39 -4.11 4.14
N TYR A 105 3.57 -5.43 4.23
CA TYR A 105 4.88 -6.07 4.21
C TYR A 105 5.62 -5.74 2.91
N HIS A 106 4.97 -5.95 1.77
CA HIS A 106 5.54 -5.68 0.46
C HIS A 106 5.94 -4.20 0.29
N VAL A 107 5.00 -3.29 0.56
CA VAL A 107 5.18 -1.87 0.27
C VAL A 107 6.06 -1.18 1.31
N PHE A 108 5.84 -1.41 2.60
CA PHE A 108 6.49 -0.63 3.66
C PHE A 108 7.66 -1.33 4.34
N VAL A 109 7.63 -2.67 4.46
CA VAL A 109 8.74 -3.41 5.10
C VAL A 109 9.83 -3.73 4.08
N LYS A 110 9.45 -4.20 2.88
CA LYS A 110 10.41 -4.54 1.82
C LYS A 110 10.64 -3.42 0.82
N GLY A 111 9.84 -2.36 0.83
CA GLY A 111 10.00 -1.23 -0.09
C GLY A 111 9.78 -1.60 -1.55
N ARG A 112 9.00 -2.66 -1.83
CA ARG A 112 8.80 -3.19 -3.17
C ARG A 112 7.69 -2.43 -3.91
N PRO A 113 7.88 -2.14 -5.21
CA PRO A 113 6.88 -1.45 -6.01
C PRO A 113 5.68 -2.38 -6.33
N PRO A 114 4.45 -1.99 -5.95
CA PRO A 114 3.29 -2.88 -6.00
C PRO A 114 2.69 -3.10 -7.39
N ASN A 115 3.16 -2.37 -8.40
CA ASN A 115 2.72 -2.49 -9.79
C ASN A 115 3.49 -3.56 -10.58
N TYR A 116 4.49 -4.23 -9.98
CA TYR A 116 5.29 -5.25 -10.68
C TYR A 116 5.01 -6.65 -10.17
N ARG A 117 4.69 -7.56 -11.12
CA ARG A 117 4.39 -8.97 -10.83
C ARG A 117 5.57 -9.70 -10.19
N PHE A 118 6.80 -9.40 -10.61
CA PHE A 118 7.99 -10.06 -10.10
C PHE A 118 8.20 -9.78 -8.61
N ASP A 119 8.04 -8.53 -8.19
CA ASP A 119 8.18 -8.13 -6.79
C ASP A 119 7.17 -8.82 -5.87
N TRP A 120 5.93 -9.02 -6.32
CA TRP A 120 4.95 -9.81 -5.57
C TRP A 120 5.35 -11.27 -5.43
N LYS A 121 5.90 -11.87 -6.50
CA LYS A 121 6.43 -13.24 -6.42
C LYS A 121 7.58 -13.35 -5.44
N LEU A 122 8.43 -12.32 -5.37
CA LEU A 122 9.53 -12.27 -4.42
C LEU A 122 9.02 -12.11 -2.98
N SER A 123 7.99 -11.29 -2.75
CA SER A 123 7.30 -11.26 -1.46
C SER A 123 6.69 -12.61 -1.09
N LEU A 124 6.03 -13.32 -2.01
CA LEU A 124 5.54 -14.66 -1.71
C LEU A 124 6.68 -15.65 -1.42
N ALA A 125 7.84 -15.52 -2.07
CA ALA A 125 9.01 -16.32 -1.77
C ALA A 125 9.49 -16.10 -0.32
N ASP A 126 9.39 -14.88 0.22
CA ASP A 126 9.68 -14.57 1.62
C ASP A 126 8.76 -15.37 2.58
N TYR A 127 7.46 -15.49 2.27
CA TYR A 127 6.49 -16.30 3.06
C TYR A 127 6.72 -17.81 2.91
N LEU A 128 7.26 -18.24 1.76
CA LEU A 128 7.56 -19.65 1.49
C LEU A 128 8.95 -20.06 2.02
N GLY A 129 9.70 -19.15 2.64
CA GLY A 129 11.05 -19.43 3.15
C GLY A 129 12.08 -19.66 2.06
N ALA A 130 11.85 -19.13 0.86
CA ALA A 130 12.70 -19.33 -0.31
C ALA A 130 13.71 -18.18 -0.53
N THR A 131 13.73 -17.19 0.35
CA THR A 131 14.69 -16.07 0.35
C THR A 131 15.53 -16.07 1.64
N PRO A 132 16.76 -15.55 1.62
CA PRO A 132 17.63 -15.50 2.81
C PRO A 132 17.08 -14.56 3.89
N ASP A 133 16.50 -13.43 3.47
CA ASP A 133 15.92 -12.40 4.35
C ASP A 133 14.40 -12.56 4.42
N TYR A 134 13.97 -13.73 4.90
CA TYR A 134 12.56 -14.09 5.09
C TYR A 134 11.86 -13.22 6.15
N LEU A 135 10.62 -13.56 6.50
CA LEU A 135 9.83 -12.82 7.48
C LEU A 135 10.57 -12.61 8.81
N VAL A 136 10.77 -11.35 9.19
CA VAL A 136 11.39 -10.96 10.46
C VAL A 136 10.29 -10.49 11.41
N GLU A 137 10.19 -11.16 12.55
CA GLU A 137 9.10 -10.96 13.52
C GLU A 137 9.01 -9.52 14.02
N SER A 138 10.15 -8.89 14.32
CA SER A 138 10.22 -7.56 14.94
C SER A 138 9.70 -6.42 14.07
N VAL A 139 9.62 -6.62 12.75
CA VAL A 139 9.15 -5.62 11.78
C VAL A 139 7.90 -6.09 11.04
N TYR A 140 7.30 -7.22 11.44
CA TYR A 140 6.17 -7.78 10.73
C TYR A 140 4.91 -6.92 10.91
N PRO A 141 4.12 -6.66 9.85
CA PRO A 141 2.90 -5.88 9.98
C PRO A 141 1.93 -6.50 10.98
N GLY A 142 1.51 -5.72 11.98
CA GLY A 142 0.66 -6.19 13.07
C GLY A 142 1.39 -6.36 14.40
N LYS A 143 2.71 -6.51 14.41
CA LYS A 143 3.53 -6.73 15.60
C LYS A 143 3.33 -5.70 16.73
N ASP A 144 3.07 -4.45 16.38
CA ASP A 144 2.95 -3.35 17.36
C ASP A 144 1.50 -2.89 17.60
N VAL A 145 0.54 -3.41 16.84
CA VAL A 145 -0.88 -3.01 16.92
C VAL A 145 -1.81 -4.15 17.32
N LEU A 146 -1.35 -5.39 17.23
CA LEU A 146 -2.09 -6.60 17.62
C LEU A 146 -1.45 -7.24 18.86
N ARG A 147 -2.26 -7.83 19.73
CA ARG A 147 -1.79 -8.50 20.96
C ARG A 147 -0.89 -9.70 20.68
N GLU A 148 -1.08 -10.33 19.53
CA GLU A 148 -0.29 -11.46 19.05
C GLU A 148 0.26 -11.11 17.67
N ASN A 149 1.50 -11.52 17.40
CA ASN A 149 2.10 -11.31 16.09
C ASN A 149 1.49 -12.28 15.06
N PRO A 150 0.86 -11.79 13.99
CA PRO A 150 0.21 -12.65 12.99
C PRO A 150 1.16 -13.40 12.06
N MET A 151 2.47 -13.11 12.08
CA MET A 151 3.46 -13.61 11.11
C MET A 151 3.38 -15.11 10.83
N GLU A 152 3.33 -15.92 11.89
CA GLU A 152 3.33 -17.38 11.77
C GLU A 152 2.02 -17.91 11.17
N GLY A 153 0.90 -17.33 11.57
CA GLY A 153 -0.42 -17.67 11.00
C GLY A 153 -0.49 -17.29 9.52
N ASP A 154 0.02 -16.13 9.14
CA ASP A 154 0.03 -15.68 7.76
C ASP A 154 0.96 -16.50 6.88
N ARG A 155 2.13 -16.89 7.42
CA ARG A 155 3.04 -17.83 6.77
C ARG A 155 2.33 -19.14 6.46
N ALA A 156 1.66 -19.73 7.45
CA ALA A 156 0.90 -20.96 7.26
C ALA A 156 -0.22 -20.81 6.23
N ALA A 157 -0.96 -19.69 6.26
CA ALA A 157 -2.03 -19.41 5.31
C ALA A 157 -1.50 -19.33 3.87
N ILE A 158 -0.40 -18.62 3.62
CA ILE A 158 0.22 -18.54 2.27
C ILE A 158 0.82 -19.88 1.83
N GLN A 159 1.44 -20.64 2.75
CA GLN A 159 1.98 -21.97 2.45
C GLN A 159 0.88 -22.96 2.06
N SER A 160 -0.31 -22.84 2.65
CA SER A 160 -1.47 -23.70 2.33
C SER A 160 -2.01 -23.50 0.91
N LEU A 161 -1.76 -22.34 0.30
CA LEU A 161 -2.17 -22.07 -1.07
C LEU A 161 -1.39 -22.95 -2.06
N ASN A 162 -2.08 -23.52 -3.03
CA ASN A 162 -1.44 -24.20 -4.15
C ASN A 162 -0.85 -23.19 -5.16
N ARG A 163 -0.09 -23.67 -6.15
CA ARG A 163 0.57 -22.82 -7.16
C ARG A 163 -0.42 -21.92 -7.90
N THR A 164 -1.56 -22.45 -8.33
CA THR A 164 -2.59 -21.70 -9.06
C THR A 164 -3.18 -20.58 -8.19
N GLN A 165 -3.47 -20.85 -6.93
CA GLN A 165 -3.97 -19.86 -5.98
C GLN A 165 -2.94 -18.75 -5.71
N ARG A 166 -1.66 -19.09 -5.59
CA ARG A 166 -0.58 -18.10 -5.44
C ARG A 166 -0.44 -17.22 -6.69
N ASP A 167 -0.51 -17.81 -7.89
CA ASP A 167 -0.49 -17.03 -9.13
C ASP A 167 -1.72 -16.13 -9.27
N ALA A 168 -2.90 -16.57 -8.85
CA ALA A 168 -4.12 -15.76 -8.81
C ALA A 168 -4.02 -14.61 -7.82
N LEU A 169 -3.48 -14.85 -6.61
CA LEU A 169 -3.21 -13.80 -5.62
C LEU A 169 -2.25 -12.74 -6.16
N VAL A 170 -1.15 -13.15 -6.78
CA VAL A 170 -0.21 -12.23 -7.41
C VAL A 170 -0.88 -11.41 -8.50
N GLN A 171 -1.71 -12.03 -9.34
CA GLN A 171 -2.40 -11.33 -10.41
C GLN A 171 -3.37 -10.28 -9.86
N ALA A 172 -4.20 -10.66 -8.87
CA ALA A 172 -5.14 -9.75 -8.23
C ALA A 172 -4.43 -8.54 -7.57
N LEU A 173 -3.30 -8.77 -6.89
CA LEU A 173 -2.48 -7.70 -6.32
C LEU A 173 -1.98 -6.73 -7.40
N VAL A 174 -1.42 -7.24 -8.51
CA VAL A 174 -0.94 -6.40 -9.62
C VAL A 174 -2.08 -5.62 -10.26
N ASP A 175 -3.24 -6.24 -10.49
CA ASP A 175 -4.38 -5.59 -11.14
C ASP A 175 -4.92 -4.42 -10.29
N VAL A 176 -4.95 -4.59 -8.97
CA VAL A 176 -5.36 -3.53 -8.02
C VAL A 176 -4.43 -2.32 -8.09
N PHE A 177 -3.12 -2.52 -8.14
CA PHE A 177 -2.14 -1.42 -8.13
C PHE A 177 -1.79 -0.86 -9.51
N SER A 178 -2.13 -1.56 -10.59
CA SER A 178 -1.93 -1.08 -11.96
C SER A 178 -3.14 -0.31 -12.52
N GLY A 179 -4.21 -0.15 -11.72
CA GLY A 179 -5.46 0.49 -12.16
C GLY A 179 -6.30 -0.39 -13.09
N ASN A 180 -6.03 -1.70 -13.13
CA ASN A 180 -6.75 -2.66 -13.96
C ASN A 180 -7.91 -3.34 -13.20
N SER A 181 -8.09 -3.04 -11.92
CA SER A 181 -9.10 -3.60 -11.02
C SER A 181 -10.56 -3.41 -11.49
N GLY A 182 -10.83 -2.52 -12.45
CA GLY A 182 -12.15 -2.30 -13.06
C GLY A 182 -12.37 -3.01 -14.40
N ARG A 183 -11.35 -3.64 -14.99
CA ARG A 183 -11.49 -4.32 -16.28
C ARG A 183 -11.57 -5.83 -16.04
N SER A 184 -12.70 -6.25 -15.49
CA SER A 184 -13.12 -7.66 -15.55
C SER A 184 -13.03 -8.10 -17.02
N ARG A 185 -12.03 -8.91 -17.35
CA ARG A 185 -11.97 -9.56 -18.65
C ARG A 185 -13.02 -10.65 -18.62
N ALA A 186 -14.27 -10.29 -18.94
CA ALA A 186 -15.30 -11.27 -19.21
C ALA A 186 -14.75 -12.27 -20.26
N PRO A 187 -14.97 -13.58 -20.09
CA PRO A 187 -14.70 -14.51 -21.18
C PRO A 187 -15.72 -14.18 -22.28
N THR A 188 -15.28 -13.52 -23.35
CA THR A 188 -16.10 -13.31 -24.54
C THR A 188 -16.33 -14.67 -25.18
N THR A 189 -17.44 -15.31 -24.83
CA THR A 189 -18.05 -16.35 -25.64
C THR A 189 -18.51 -15.70 -26.94
N GLY A 190 -17.85 -16.07 -28.04
CA GLY A 190 -18.44 -16.00 -29.38
C GLY A 190 -18.22 -14.72 -30.18
N GLU A 191 -16.98 -14.28 -30.37
CA GLU A 191 -16.64 -13.58 -31.61
C GLU A 191 -15.23 -14.00 -32.07
N LYS A 192 -15.17 -14.58 -33.26
CA LYS A 192 -13.95 -15.02 -33.92
C LYS A 192 -13.06 -13.79 -34.15
N PRO A 193 -11.85 -13.69 -33.59
CA PRO A 193 -10.98 -12.56 -33.87
C PRO A 193 -10.41 -12.73 -35.28
N GLU A 194 -10.86 -11.90 -36.21
CA GLU A 194 -10.08 -11.61 -37.41
C GLU A 194 -8.77 -10.94 -36.97
N GLY A 195 -7.67 -11.54 -37.41
CA GLY A 195 -6.34 -11.29 -36.89
C GLY A 195 -5.85 -9.86 -37.12
N ARG A 196 -5.34 -9.25 -36.05
CA ARG A 196 -4.25 -8.30 -36.15
C ARG A 196 -3.19 -8.66 -35.12
N SER A 197 -2.34 -9.63 -35.48
CA SER A 197 -1.12 -9.95 -34.75
C SER A 197 -0.07 -8.91 -35.11
N ASN A 198 0.16 -7.95 -34.22
CA ASN A 198 1.35 -7.08 -34.28
C ASN A 198 2.44 -7.62 -33.34
N SER A 199 2.58 -8.94 -33.25
CA SER A 199 3.72 -9.57 -32.57
C SER A 199 4.84 -9.74 -33.60
N PRO A 200 6.06 -9.21 -33.37
CA PRO A 200 7.19 -9.53 -34.23
C PRO A 200 7.37 -11.04 -34.23
N THR A 201 7.12 -11.68 -35.37
CA THR A 201 7.44 -13.09 -35.55
C THR A 201 8.96 -13.22 -35.50
N ILE A 202 9.49 -13.74 -34.39
CA ILE A 202 10.90 -14.15 -34.33
C ILE A 202 11.03 -15.37 -35.26
N PRO A 203 11.84 -15.29 -36.33
CA PRO A 203 12.04 -16.43 -37.22
C PRO A 203 12.60 -17.61 -36.42
N GLN A 204 12.06 -18.80 -36.62
CA GLN A 204 12.67 -20.00 -36.07
C GLN A 204 14.04 -20.22 -36.74
N PRO A 205 15.10 -20.50 -35.96
CA PRO A 205 16.42 -20.67 -36.52
C PRO A 205 16.44 -21.86 -37.47
N GLN A 206 16.96 -21.66 -38.68
CA GLN A 206 17.14 -22.71 -39.67
C GLN A 206 18.50 -23.38 -39.48
N PRO A 207 18.65 -24.66 -39.91
CA PRO A 207 19.94 -25.32 -39.95
C PRO A 207 20.94 -24.49 -40.78
N GLY A 208 21.94 -23.90 -40.11
CA GLY A 208 22.92 -22.98 -40.73
C GLY A 208 23.04 -21.64 -40.01
N ASP A 209 22.03 -21.22 -39.24
CA ASP A 209 22.02 -19.91 -38.58
C ASP A 209 23.10 -19.78 -37.48
N ALA A 210 23.59 -20.89 -36.94
CA ALA A 210 24.71 -20.90 -36.00
C ALA A 210 26.02 -20.35 -36.61
N LYS A 211 26.16 -20.35 -37.94
CA LYS A 211 27.34 -19.82 -38.64
C LYS A 211 27.40 -18.29 -38.64
N LEU A 212 26.26 -17.63 -38.38
CA LEU A 212 26.16 -16.16 -38.29
C LEU A 212 26.65 -15.62 -36.94
N LEU A 213 26.95 -16.51 -35.99
CA LEU A 213 27.44 -16.18 -34.65
C LEU A 213 28.94 -16.48 -34.49
N ALA A 214 29.62 -16.88 -35.57
CA ALA A 214 31.07 -17.04 -35.56
C ALA A 214 31.76 -15.67 -35.70
N PRO A 215 32.84 -15.41 -34.94
CA PRO A 215 33.57 -14.13 -34.95
C PRO A 215 34.33 -13.87 -36.25
#